data_AF-A0A367J4N9-F1
#
_entry.id   AF-A0A367J4N9-F1
#
_cell.length_a   1.000
_cell.length_b   1.000
_cell.length_c   1.000
_cell.angle_alpha   90.00
_cell.angle_beta   90.00
_cell.angle_gamma   90.00
#
_symmetry.space_group_name_H-M   'P 1'
#
loop_
_entity.id
_entity.type
_entity.pdbx_description
1 polymer ?
#
loop_
_entity_poly.entity_id
_entity_poly.type
_entity_poly.pdbx_seq_one_letter_code
_entity_poly.pdbx_strand_id
1 'polypeptide(L)'
;MSHRNEIYPGETTRISSKTDLDREMKRIKKTLLKTKMTEENWDLFNKAMKNIATWCTEYKIHEYIGFIDHIKELKELIVTCLTSERTILSKTAIDLLTTLSQHLGTKFETINNMMLPTIKNVFGRSSKVHLIA
;
A
#
# COMPACT_ATOMS: atom_id res chain seq x y z
N MET A 1 -7.22 -0.97 -31.62
CA MET A 1 -7.16 -0.41 -30.25
C MET A 1 -6.95 -1.58 -29.30
N SER A 2 -5.74 -1.72 -28.75
CA SER A 2 -5.39 -2.86 -27.89
C SER A 2 -6.09 -2.68 -26.55
N HIS A 3 -7.10 -3.50 -26.27
CA HIS A 3 -7.63 -3.68 -24.93
C HIS A 3 -6.52 -4.31 -24.08
N ARG A 4 -5.64 -3.47 -23.50
CA ARG A 4 -4.88 -3.90 -22.33
C ARG A 4 -5.92 -4.26 -21.29
N ASN A 5 -6.07 -5.54 -20.98
CA ASN A 5 -6.77 -5.97 -19.78
C ASN A 5 -6.07 -5.28 -18.62
N GLU A 6 -6.63 -4.16 -18.13
CA GLU A 6 -6.06 -3.43 -17.01
C GLU A 6 -6.03 -4.39 -15.82
N ILE A 7 -4.83 -4.82 -15.46
CA ILE A 7 -4.60 -5.85 -14.44
C ILE A 7 -5.04 -5.33 -13.05
N TYR A 8 -5.14 -4.01 -12.91
CA TYR A 8 -5.68 -3.28 -11.77
C TYR A 8 -6.35 -1.99 -12.28
N PRO A 9 -7.53 -1.59 -11.77
CA PRO A 9 -8.29 -0.46 -12.31
C PRO A 9 -7.49 0.85 -12.28
N GLY A 10 -7.60 1.63 -13.37
CA GLY A 10 -7.01 2.97 -13.47
C GLY A 10 -7.60 4.01 -12.51
N GLU A 11 -8.85 3.82 -12.06
CA GLU A 11 -9.58 4.73 -11.15
C GLU A 11 -9.81 4.11 -9.77
N THR A 12 -9.90 4.97 -8.74
CA THR A 12 -10.23 4.56 -7.38
C THR A 12 -11.62 3.92 -7.35
N THR A 13 -11.68 2.62 -7.03
CA THR A 13 -12.95 1.91 -6.90
C THR A 13 -13.67 2.32 -5.61
N ARG A 14 -14.94 2.69 -5.68
CA ARG A 14 -15.75 2.95 -4.49
C ARG A 14 -15.99 1.66 -3.70
N ILE A 15 -15.74 1.68 -2.39
CA ILE A 15 -16.03 0.56 -1.48
C ILE A 15 -17.29 0.90 -0.70
N SER A 16 -18.35 0.09 -0.86
CA SER A 16 -19.63 0.32 -0.16
C SER A 16 -19.98 -0.79 0.81
N SER A 17 -19.20 -1.87 0.84
CA SER A 17 -19.46 -3.04 1.67
C SER A 17 -18.16 -3.80 1.99
N LYS A 18 -18.23 -4.65 3.02
CA LYS A 18 -17.17 -5.61 3.34
C LYS A 18 -16.87 -6.57 2.18
N THR A 19 -17.89 -6.97 1.42
CA THR A 19 -17.74 -7.82 0.22
C THR A 19 -16.94 -7.11 -0.88
N ASP A 20 -17.17 -5.80 -1.07
CA ASP A 20 -16.38 -5.01 -2.02
C ASP A 20 -14.92 -4.90 -1.55
N LEU A 21 -14.70 -4.66 -0.26
CA LEU A 21 -13.35 -4.64 0.32
C LEU A 21 -12.63 -5.96 0.08
N ASP A 22 -13.26 -7.09 0.43
CA ASP A 22 -12.67 -8.42 0.26
C ASP A 22 -12.31 -8.69 -1.21
N ARG A 23 -13.20 -8.32 -2.14
CA ARG A 23 -12.98 -8.47 -3.59
C ARG A 23 -11.76 -7.67 -4.04
N GLU A 24 -11.68 -6.40 -3.66
CA GLU A 24 -10.59 -5.54 -4.09
C GLU A 24 -9.26 -5.91 -3.42
N MET A 25 -9.26 -6.27 -2.14
CA MET A 25 -8.06 -6.79 -1.47
C MET A 25 -7.59 -8.09 -2.11
N LYS A 26 -8.51 -9.01 -2.47
CA LYS A 26 -8.18 -10.24 -3.20
C LYS A 26 -7.61 -9.94 -4.58
N ARG A 27 -8.11 -8.92 -5.28
CA ARG A 27 -7.57 -8.45 -6.56
C ARG A 27 -6.15 -7.95 -6.39
N ILE A 28 -5.88 -7.05 -5.44
CA ILE A 28 -4.54 -6.53 -5.13
C ILE A 28 -3.58 -7.69 -4.85
N LYS A 29 -3.95 -8.61 -3.95
CA LYS A 29 -3.11 -9.77 -3.59
C LYS A 29 -2.81 -10.65 -4.81
N LYS A 30 -3.83 -10.98 -5.63
CA LYS A 30 -3.65 -11.84 -6.81
C LYS A 30 -2.79 -11.17 -7.88
N THR A 31 -2.99 -9.87 -8.10
CA THR A 31 -2.33 -9.11 -9.17
C THR A 31 -0.91 -8.72 -8.80
N LEU A 32 -0.65 -8.23 -7.59
CA LEU A 32 0.60 -7.56 -7.27
C LEU A 32 1.54 -8.39 -6.39
N LEU A 33 1.03 -9.24 -5.49
CA LEU A 33 1.87 -10.00 -4.57
C LEU A 33 2.75 -11.04 -5.28
N LYS A 34 2.30 -11.53 -6.44
CA LYS A 34 3.04 -12.48 -7.29
C LYS A 34 3.80 -11.80 -8.45
N THR A 35 3.69 -10.49 -8.57
CA THR A 35 4.26 -9.74 -9.69
C THR A 35 5.53 -9.04 -9.25
N LYS A 36 6.62 -9.23 -10.00
CA LYS A 36 7.85 -8.46 -9.78
C LYS A 36 7.64 -7.03 -10.26
N MET A 37 7.99 -6.06 -9.42
CA MET A 37 7.96 -4.64 -9.79
C MET A 37 9.02 -4.35 -10.88
N THR A 38 8.61 -3.63 -11.93
CA THR A 38 9.42 -3.21 -13.08
C THR A 38 9.11 -1.76 -13.46
N GLU A 39 9.86 -1.19 -14.41
CA GLU A 39 9.59 0.16 -14.95
C GLU A 39 8.19 0.28 -15.58
N GLU A 40 7.61 -0.83 -16.04
CA GLU A 40 6.35 -0.84 -16.77
C GLU A 40 5.12 -0.99 -15.85
N ASN A 41 5.31 -1.41 -14.60
CA ASN A 41 4.20 -1.77 -13.71
C ASN A 41 4.26 -1.16 -12.30
N TRP A 42 5.30 -0.40 -11.97
CA TRP A 42 5.46 0.20 -10.64
C TRP A 42 4.28 1.13 -10.28
N ASP A 43 3.62 1.72 -11.28
CA ASP A 43 2.47 2.59 -11.09
C ASP A 43 1.26 1.84 -10.52
N LEU A 44 1.13 0.53 -10.79
CA LEU A 44 0.07 -0.31 -10.23
C LEU A 44 0.24 -0.48 -8.71
N PHE A 45 1.47 -0.64 -8.24
CA PHE A 45 1.79 -0.70 -6.81
C PHE A 45 1.46 0.63 -6.13
N ASN A 46 1.86 1.74 -6.76
CA ASN A 46 1.56 3.08 -6.29
C ASN A 46 0.04 3.30 -6.16
N LYS A 47 -0.72 2.95 -7.20
CA LYS A 47 -2.19 3.06 -7.23
C LYS A 47 -2.84 2.22 -6.15
N ALA A 48 -2.41 0.98 -5.95
CA ALA A 48 -2.97 0.12 -4.92
C ALA A 48 -2.79 0.71 -3.51
N MET A 49 -1.60 1.25 -3.20
CA MET A 49 -1.34 1.91 -1.91
C MET A 49 -2.23 3.15 -1.73
N LYS A 50 -2.35 3.99 -2.77
CA LYS A 50 -3.24 5.18 -2.75
C LYS A 50 -4.69 4.80 -2.54
N ASN A 51 -5.18 3.80 -3.28
CA ASN A 51 -6.56 3.33 -3.15
C ASN A 51 -6.87 2.87 -1.73
N ILE A 52 -5.98 2.10 -1.10
CA ILE A 52 -6.19 1.67 0.30
C ILE A 52 -6.25 2.88 1.24
N ALA A 53 -5.36 3.86 1.10
CA ALA A 53 -5.38 5.07 1.92
C ALA A 53 -6.67 5.90 1.70
N THR A 54 -7.09 6.07 0.45
CA THR A 54 -8.36 6.71 0.10
C THR A 54 -9.54 5.95 0.70
N TRP A 55 -9.55 4.62 0.63
CA TRP A 55 -10.63 3.82 1.20
C TRP A 55 -10.70 3.92 2.72
N CYS A 56 -9.55 4.02 3.40
CA CYS A 56 -9.52 4.27 4.85
C CYS A 56 -10.14 5.63 5.19
N THR A 57 -9.86 6.65 4.39
CA THR A 57 -10.27 8.04 4.63
C THR A 57 -11.74 8.27 4.24
N GLU A 58 -12.15 7.83 3.05
CA GLU A 58 -13.46 8.15 2.46
C GLU A 58 -14.54 7.11 2.76
N TYR A 59 -14.17 5.83 2.85
CA TYR A 59 -15.14 4.72 2.96
C TYR A 59 -15.04 3.96 4.29
N LYS A 60 -14.21 4.45 5.23
CA LYS A 60 -14.05 3.88 6.57
C LYS A 60 -13.79 2.37 6.59
N ILE A 61 -13.06 1.85 5.59
CA ILE A 61 -12.86 0.39 5.46
C ILE A 61 -12.16 -0.26 6.66
N HIS A 62 -11.51 0.55 7.50
CA HIS A 62 -10.88 0.14 8.73
C HIS A 62 -11.87 -0.36 9.79
N GLU A 63 -13.17 -0.05 9.65
CA GLU A 63 -14.25 -0.55 10.50
C GLU A 63 -14.70 -1.96 10.12
N TYR A 64 -14.39 -2.44 8.90
CA TYR A 64 -14.79 -3.77 8.46
C TYR A 64 -13.94 -4.88 9.09
N ILE A 65 -14.63 -5.93 9.55
CA ILE A 65 -14.00 -7.12 10.13
C ILE A 65 -13.07 -7.77 9.09
N GLY A 66 -11.85 -8.09 9.52
CA GLY A 66 -10.81 -8.70 8.69
C GLY A 66 -9.90 -7.69 7.98
N PHE A 67 -10.16 -6.38 8.07
CA PHE A 67 -9.31 -5.36 7.44
C PHE A 67 -7.84 -5.44 7.88
N ILE A 68 -7.58 -5.61 9.18
CA ILE A 68 -6.22 -5.73 9.71
C ILE A 68 -5.51 -6.95 9.12
N ASP A 69 -6.21 -8.07 8.93
CA ASP A 69 -5.64 -9.27 8.35
C ASP A 69 -5.33 -9.07 6.85
N HIS A 70 -6.17 -8.32 6.13
CA HIS A 70 -5.83 -7.87 4.78
C HIS A 70 -4.53 -7.05 4.75
N ILE A 71 -4.34 -6.11 5.68
CA ILE A 71 -3.11 -5.31 5.74
C ILE A 71 -1.89 -6.17 6.10
N LYS A 72 -2.03 -7.11 7.05
CA LYS A 72 -0.96 -8.07 7.38
C LYS A 72 -0.51 -8.87 6.16
N GLU A 73 -1.46 -9.37 5.38
CA GLU A 73 -1.18 -10.12 4.16
C GLU A 73 -0.52 -9.27 3.06
N LEU A 74 -0.71 -7.94 3.08
CA LEU A 74 -0.07 -7.01 2.15
C LEU A 74 1.32 -6.54 2.62
N LYS A 75 1.84 -7.04 3.74
CA LYS A 75 3.13 -6.62 4.32
C LYS A 75 4.25 -6.55 3.29
N GLU A 76 4.47 -7.62 2.52
CA GLU A 76 5.57 -7.69 1.54
C GLU A 76 5.44 -6.60 0.47
N LEU A 77 4.21 -6.30 0.05
CA LEU A 77 3.93 -5.28 -0.94
C LEU A 77 4.20 -3.88 -0.37
N ILE A 78 3.74 -3.60 0.85
CA ILE A 78 4.00 -2.32 1.53
C ILE A 78 5.51 -2.13 1.75
N VAL A 79 6.22 -3.18 2.18
CA VAL A 79 7.68 -3.17 2.34
C VAL A 79 8.36 -2.88 1.00
N THR A 80 7.95 -3.53 -0.08
CA THR A 80 8.51 -3.32 -1.43
C THR A 80 8.37 -1.87 -1.88
N CYS A 81 7.20 -1.26 -1.67
CA CYS A 81 7.00 0.17 -1.95
C CYS A 81 7.86 1.06 -1.05
N LEU A 82 7.91 0.76 0.26
CA LEU A 82 8.62 1.54 1.26
C LEU A 82 10.14 1.56 1.02
N THR A 83 10.72 0.44 0.57
CA THR A 83 12.16 0.31 0.29
C THR A 83 12.54 0.61 -1.15
N SER A 84 11.59 1.05 -1.98
CA SER A 84 11.84 1.34 -3.39
C SER A 84 12.76 2.55 -3.55
N GLU A 85 13.66 2.50 -4.54
CA GLU A 85 14.50 3.65 -4.93
C GLU A 85 13.67 4.80 -5.52
N ARG A 86 12.43 4.52 -5.94
CA ARG A 86 11.51 5.55 -6.43
C ARG A 86 10.88 6.27 -5.25
N THR A 87 11.26 7.52 -5.06
CA THR A 87 10.73 8.42 -4.02
C THR A 87 9.20 8.46 -3.97
N ILE A 88 8.53 8.35 -5.12
CA ILE A 88 7.05 8.36 -5.18
C ILE A 88 6.42 7.15 -4.47
N LEU A 89 7.05 5.97 -4.56
CA LEU A 89 6.55 4.74 -3.95
C LEU A 89 6.80 4.72 -2.44
N SER A 90 8.00 5.12 -2.02
CA SER A 90 8.32 5.20 -0.59
C SER A 90 7.46 6.24 0.10
N LYS A 91 7.24 7.41 -0.52
CA LYS A 91 6.31 8.43 -0.03
C LYS A 91 4.89 7.88 0.09
N THR A 92 4.38 7.22 -0.94
CA THR A 92 3.00 6.70 -0.91
C THR A 92 2.82 5.59 0.13
N ALA A 93 3.85 4.75 0.36
CA ALA A 93 3.82 3.76 1.44
C ALA A 93 3.81 4.41 2.83
N ILE A 94 4.58 5.49 3.02
CA ILE A 94 4.56 6.28 4.26
C ILE A 94 3.20 6.95 4.46
N ASP A 95 2.61 7.51 3.40
CA ASP A 95 1.27 8.10 3.44
C ASP A 95 0.23 7.07 3.88
N LEU A 96 0.26 5.86 3.30
CA LEU A 96 -0.60 4.74 3.73
C LEU A 96 -0.40 4.39 5.21
N LEU A 97 0.85 4.22 5.67
CA LEU A 97 1.14 3.89 7.08
C LEU A 97 0.64 4.99 8.03
N THR A 98 0.74 6.25 7.61
CA THR A 98 0.24 7.41 8.37
C THR A 98 -1.29 7.42 8.43
N THR A 99 -1.97 7.17 7.30
CA THR A 99 -3.43 7.01 7.27
C THR A 99 -3.88 5.86 8.16
N LEU A 100 -3.19 4.72 8.11
CA LEU A 100 -3.50 3.57 8.96
C LEU A 100 -3.33 3.90 10.45
N SER A 101 -2.27 4.61 10.83
CA SER A 101 -2.04 4.97 12.23
C SER A 101 -3.10 5.94 12.78
N GLN A 102 -3.54 6.89 11.95
CA GLN A 102 -4.60 7.85 12.28
C GLN A 102 -5.96 7.17 12.51
N HIS A 103 -6.31 6.17 11.69
CA HIS A 103 -7.63 5.54 11.75
C HIS A 103 -7.70 4.30 12.66
N LEU A 104 -6.61 3.56 12.85
CA LEU A 104 -6.62 2.33 13.64
C LEU A 104 -6.30 2.54 15.13
N GLY A 105 -5.68 3.67 15.50
CA GLY A 105 -5.29 3.95 16.88
C GLY A 105 -4.46 2.81 17.48
N THR A 106 -4.89 2.26 18.61
CA THR A 106 -4.18 1.14 19.28
C THR A 106 -4.12 -0.13 18.42
N LYS A 107 -5.08 -0.36 17.52
CA LYS A 107 -5.06 -1.51 16.60
C LYS A 107 -3.93 -1.42 15.57
N PHE A 108 -3.35 -0.23 15.37
CA PHE A 108 -2.17 -0.06 14.52
C PHE A 108 -0.92 -0.71 15.11
N GLU A 109 -0.85 -0.95 16.42
CA GLU A 109 0.34 -1.49 17.09
C GLU A 109 0.80 -2.81 16.46
N THR A 110 -0.14 -3.68 16.09
CA THR A 110 0.18 -4.93 15.40
C THR A 110 0.85 -4.68 14.03
N ILE A 111 0.37 -3.68 13.28
CA ILE A 111 0.95 -3.29 11.99
C ILE A 111 2.33 -2.66 12.19
N ASN A 112 2.44 -1.77 13.17
CA ASN A 112 3.68 -1.10 13.53
C ASN A 112 4.78 -2.12 13.88
N ASN A 113 4.49 -3.09 14.75
CA ASN A 113 5.47 -4.10 15.16
C ASN A 113 5.99 -4.95 13.99
N MET A 114 5.17 -5.19 12.96
CA MET A 114 5.60 -5.88 11.74
C MET A 114 6.47 -5.03 10.81
N MET A 115 6.24 -3.71 10.79
CA MET A 115 6.88 -2.77 9.86
C MET A 115 8.11 -2.08 10.48
N LEU A 116 8.21 -2.01 11.80
CA LEU A 116 9.27 -1.33 12.55
C LEU A 116 10.69 -1.72 12.12
N PRO A 117 11.03 -3.02 11.92
CA PRO A 117 12.37 -3.39 11.46
C PRO A 117 12.69 -2.80 10.08
N THR A 118 11.73 -2.83 9.15
CA THR A 118 11.89 -2.28 7.80
C THR A 118 12.00 -0.76 7.84
N ILE A 119 11.15 -0.10 8.63
CA ILE A 119 11.20 1.36 8.84
C ILE A 119 12.58 1.77 9.36
N LYS A 120 13.09 1.11 10.41
CA LYS A 120 14.45 1.37 10.94
C LYS A 120 15.53 1.18 9.89
N ASN A 121 15.42 0.16 9.05
CA ASN A 121 16.37 -0.07 7.97
C ASN A 121 16.29 1.00 6.87
N VAL A 122 15.09 1.48 6.52
CA VAL A 122 14.89 2.52 5.50
C VAL A 122 15.39 3.87 5.99
N PHE A 123 15.06 4.27 7.22
CA PHE A 123 15.50 5.55 7.80
C PHE A 123 16.95 5.51 8.32
N GLY A 124 17.46 4.33 8.68
CA GLY A 124 18.87 4.12 9.05
C GLY A 124 19.80 4.04 7.84
N ARG A 125 19.27 3.67 6.66
CA ARG A 125 19.93 3.92 5.38
C ARG A 125 19.88 5.43 5.14
N SER A 126 20.94 6.12 5.54
CA SER A 126 21.22 7.47 5.08
C SER A 126 21.34 7.45 3.56
N SER A 127 20.22 7.59 2.86
CA SER A 127 20.22 8.02 1.47
C SER A 127 20.66 9.46 1.49
N LYS A 128 21.98 9.62 1.41
CA LYS A 128 22.71 10.81 1.00
C LYS A 128 21.82 11.59 0.05
N VAL A 129 21.28 12.71 0.52
CA VAL A 129 20.98 13.83 -0.37
C VAL A 129 22.29 14.06 -1.11
N HIS A 130 22.36 13.62 -2.36
CA HIS A 130 23.39 14.13 -3.27
C HIS A 130 23.00 15.59 -3.45
N LEU A 131 23.49 16.43 -2.53
CA LEU A 131 23.60 17.85 -2.75
C LEU A 131 24.49 17.95 -3.99
N ILE A 132 23.87 18.23 -5.13
CA ILE A 132 24.58 18.71 -6.30
C ILE A 132 25.17 20.05 -5.85
N ALA A 133 26.47 20.04 -5.54
CA ALA A 133 27.28 21.24 -5.38
C ALA A 133 27.71 21.72 -6.77
#